data_AF-A0A448WH92-F1
#
_entry.id   AF-A0A448WH92-F1
#
_cell.length_a   1.000
_cell.length_b   1.000
_cell.length_c   1.000
_cell.angle_alpha   90.00
_cell.angle_beta   90.00
_cell.angle_gamma   90.00
#
_symmetry.space_group_name_H-M   'P 1'
#
loop_
_entity.id
_entity.type
_entity.pdbx_description
1 polymer ?
#
loop_
_entity_poly.entity_id
_entity_poly.type
_entity_poly.pdbx_seq_one_letter_code
_entity_poly.pdbx_strand_id
1 'polypeptide(L)'
;MQVDEYGTQQPIALMRLLIGRGGLYDQIAKEMSWRRLKDTTYLGSMGPPGGGRHALDPRFVSLFSVFHALCPSNDSMFTIFGGILFGHMANGFTHRLINEAPTFTLMSIKAYQTVRNRLLPTPTKFHYTFNLRDIFRLFQGLCFANPERFKGPKKFLRLWRHECIRVFEDRMNCLQDREIVSVSLIKSIFSRKQYKV
;
A
#
# COMPACT_ATOMS: atom_id res chain seq x y z
N MET A 1 -11.87 14.35 -8.09
CA MET A 1 -12.75 14.97 -9.09
C MET A 1 -13.39 16.17 -8.42
N GLN A 2 -13.19 17.34 -8.99
CA GLN A 2 -13.79 18.56 -8.48
C GLN A 2 -15.31 18.43 -8.63
N VAL A 3 -16.02 18.89 -7.60
CA VAL A 3 -17.46 18.94 -7.59
C VAL A 3 -17.87 20.27 -8.23
N ASP A 4 -18.89 20.24 -9.07
CA ASP A 4 -19.47 21.46 -9.64
C ASP A 4 -20.15 22.32 -8.54
N GLU A 5 -20.51 23.57 -8.84
CA GLU A 5 -21.19 24.48 -7.90
C GLU A 5 -22.44 23.85 -7.28
N TYR A 6 -23.11 22.98 -8.03
CA TYR A 6 -24.32 22.26 -7.62
C TYR A 6 -24.07 20.94 -6.89
N GLY A 7 -22.85 20.67 -6.41
CA GLY A 7 -22.58 19.44 -5.67
C GLY A 7 -22.48 18.18 -6.54
N THR A 8 -22.45 18.32 -7.87
CA THR A 8 -22.50 17.20 -8.81
C THR A 8 -21.12 16.83 -9.36
N GLN A 9 -20.85 15.54 -9.47
CA GLN A 9 -19.68 15.01 -10.15
C GLN A 9 -20.10 14.46 -11.52
N GLN A 10 -19.88 15.24 -12.59
CA GLN A 10 -20.34 14.91 -13.94
C GLN A 10 -19.91 13.51 -14.42
N PRO A 11 -18.68 13.02 -14.18
CA PRO A 11 -18.30 11.66 -14.58
C PRO A 11 -19.13 10.58 -13.88
N ILE A 12 -19.53 10.80 -12.62
CA ILE A 12 -20.36 9.85 -11.87
C ILE A 12 -21.80 9.87 -12.36
N ALA A 13 -22.31 11.03 -12.76
CA ALA A 13 -23.62 11.12 -13.41
C ALA A 13 -23.64 10.35 -14.74
N LEU A 14 -22.56 10.46 -15.54
CA LEU A 14 -22.40 9.68 -16.77
C LEU A 14 -22.32 8.18 -16.50
N MET A 15 -21.50 7.76 -15.52
CA MET A 15 -21.40 6.35 -15.15
C MET A 15 -22.73 5.80 -14.62
N ARG A 16 -23.50 6.60 -13.87
CA ARG A 16 -24.85 6.23 -13.41
C ARG A 16 -25.79 5.99 -14.58
N LEU A 17 -25.75 6.85 -15.60
CA LEU A 17 -26.52 6.66 -16.84
C LEU A 17 -26.10 5.37 -17.55
N LEU A 18 -24.78 5.19 -17.70
CA LEU A 18 -24.19 4.09 -18.46
C LEU A 18 -24.50 2.72 -17.84
N ILE A 19 -24.36 2.61 -16.52
CA ILE A 19 -24.64 1.37 -15.77
C ILE A 19 -26.14 1.17 -15.59
N GLY A 20 -26.88 2.22 -15.25
CA GLY A 20 -28.31 2.13 -14.97
C GLY A 20 -29.17 1.89 -16.21
N ARG A 21 -28.74 2.37 -17.39
CA ARG A 21 -29.47 2.20 -18.65
C ARG A 21 -28.78 1.32 -19.69
N GLY A 22 -27.55 0.87 -19.43
CA GLY A 22 -26.80 -0.02 -20.33
C GLY A 22 -26.36 0.64 -21.64
N GLY A 23 -26.12 1.95 -21.64
CA GLY A 23 -25.76 2.69 -22.85
C GLY A 23 -25.57 4.19 -22.62
N LEU A 24 -25.19 4.89 -23.68
CA LEU A 24 -25.01 6.35 -23.69
C LEU A 24 -25.50 6.95 -25.01
N TYR A 25 -25.82 8.24 -25.00
CA TYR A 25 -26.09 8.98 -26.23
C TYR A 25 -24.79 9.40 -26.89
N ASP A 26 -24.73 9.23 -28.21
CA ASP A 26 -23.64 9.81 -29.00
C ASP A 26 -23.82 11.32 -29.12
N GLN A 27 -22.90 12.08 -28.54
CA GLN A 27 -22.89 13.54 -28.59
C GLN A 27 -22.17 14.09 -29.83
N ILE A 28 -21.45 13.24 -30.58
CA ILE A 28 -20.67 13.63 -31.76
C ILE A 28 -21.49 13.46 -33.04
N ALA A 29 -22.39 12.48 -33.06
CA ALA A 29 -23.31 12.28 -34.17
C ALA A 29 -24.37 13.39 -34.22
N LYS A 30 -24.64 13.90 -35.44
CA LYS A 30 -25.68 14.91 -35.70
C LYS A 30 -27.08 14.41 -35.32
N GLU A 31 -27.26 13.10 -35.34
CA GLU A 31 -28.43 12.38 -34.84
C GLU A 31 -28.05 11.81 -33.46
N MET A 32 -28.68 12.31 -32.40
CA MET A 32 -28.42 11.94 -31.01
C MET A 32 -28.88 10.51 -30.71
N SER A 33 -28.15 9.56 -31.30
CA SER A 33 -28.49 8.14 -31.32
C SER A 33 -28.07 7.45 -30.02
N TRP A 34 -28.93 6.54 -29.55
CA TRP A 34 -28.64 5.74 -28.35
C TRP A 34 -27.68 4.59 -28.69
N ARG A 35 -26.51 4.58 -28.06
CA ARG A 35 -25.53 3.50 -28.16
C ARG A 35 -25.65 2.56 -26.97
N ARG A 36 -26.11 1.34 -27.21
CA ARG A 36 -26.24 0.29 -26.20
C ARG A 36 -24.93 -0.48 -26.06
N LEU A 37 -24.45 -0.64 -24.82
CA LEU A 37 -23.35 -1.53 -24.49
C LEU A 37 -23.88 -2.95 -24.27
N LYS A 38 -23.21 -3.94 -24.85
CA LYS A 38 -23.54 -5.37 -24.70
C LYS A 38 -22.36 -6.08 -24.05
N ASP A 39 -22.67 -7.07 -23.21
CA ASP A 39 -21.70 -7.98 -22.58
C ASP A 39 -20.58 -7.28 -21.79
N THR A 40 -20.94 -6.22 -21.05
CA THR A 40 -20.02 -5.48 -20.17
C THR A 40 -20.29 -5.77 -18.70
N THR A 41 -19.23 -5.89 -17.91
CA THR A 41 -19.29 -5.97 -16.44
C THR A 41 -18.47 -4.83 -15.85
N TYR A 42 -18.99 -4.20 -14.79
CA TYR A 42 -18.37 -3.04 -14.17
C TYR A 42 -17.78 -3.41 -12.82
N LEU A 43 -16.50 -3.09 -12.63
CA LEU A 43 -15.80 -3.20 -11.35
C LEU A 43 -15.16 -1.84 -11.03
N GLY A 44 -15.28 -1.41 -9.78
CA GLY A 44 -14.72 -0.14 -9.32
C GLY A 44 -14.17 -0.24 -7.91
N SER A 45 -13.17 0.58 -7.61
CA SER A 45 -12.62 0.75 -6.27
C SER A 45 -12.53 2.23 -5.93
N MET A 46 -12.81 2.60 -4.69
CA MET A 46 -12.72 3.97 -4.22
C MET A 46 -12.03 4.02 -2.85
N GLY A 47 -11.40 5.14 -2.54
CA GLY A 47 -10.99 5.43 -1.17
C GLY A 47 -12.17 5.88 -0.32
N PRO A 48 -12.15 5.65 1.00
CA PRO A 48 -13.19 6.18 1.89
C PRO A 48 -13.26 7.72 1.79
N PRO A 49 -14.46 8.31 1.98
CA PRO A 49 -14.61 9.76 2.00
C PRO A 49 -13.82 10.38 3.16
N GLY A 50 -13.24 11.55 2.94
CA GLY A 50 -12.36 12.23 3.91
C GLY A 50 -10.98 12.58 3.35
N GLY A 51 -10.22 13.41 4.07
CA GLY A 51 -8.87 13.85 3.65
C GLY A 51 -8.84 14.53 2.27
N GLY A 52 -9.88 15.28 1.91
CA GLY A 52 -10.05 15.91 0.60
C GLY A 52 -10.76 15.05 -0.46
N ARG A 53 -11.21 13.84 -0.11
CA ARG A 53 -12.03 12.99 -0.99
C ARG A 53 -13.51 13.22 -0.71
N HIS A 54 -14.27 13.45 -1.78
CA HIS A 54 -15.72 13.64 -1.72
C HIS A 54 -16.45 12.30 -1.63
N ALA A 55 -17.58 12.30 -0.93
CA ALA A 55 -18.52 11.18 -0.93
C ALA A 55 -19.21 11.06 -2.31
N LEU A 56 -19.58 9.83 -2.67
CA LEU A 56 -20.32 9.55 -3.90
C LEU A 56 -21.82 9.73 -3.69
N ASP A 57 -22.55 10.02 -4.77
CA ASP A 57 -24.01 10.02 -4.80
C ASP A 57 -24.54 8.63 -4.37
N PRO A 58 -25.38 8.52 -3.32
CA PRO A 58 -25.98 7.25 -2.91
C PRO A 58 -26.70 6.50 -4.04
N ARG A 59 -27.27 7.23 -5.02
CA ARG A 59 -27.95 6.65 -6.19
C ARG A 59 -26.99 5.95 -7.16
N PHE A 60 -25.73 6.36 -7.18
CA PHE A 60 -24.70 5.67 -7.94
C PHE A 60 -24.22 4.43 -7.17
N VAL A 61 -24.01 4.58 -5.87
CA VAL A 61 -23.56 3.48 -5.00
C VAL A 61 -24.57 2.32 -4.99
N SER A 62 -25.87 2.60 -5.05
CA SER A 62 -26.92 1.58 -5.11
C SER A 62 -26.88 0.67 -6.35
N LEU A 63 -26.14 1.06 -7.40
CA LEU A 63 -25.95 0.22 -8.59
C LEU A 63 -24.87 -0.87 -8.39
N PHE A 64 -24.17 -0.84 -7.26
CA PHE A 64 -23.06 -1.76 -6.95
C PHE A 64 -23.32 -2.52 -5.65
N SER A 65 -22.73 -3.71 -5.56
CA SER A 65 -22.46 -4.35 -4.27
C SER A 65 -21.16 -3.80 -3.70
N VAL A 66 -21.23 -3.14 -2.54
CA VAL A 66 -20.07 -2.47 -1.93
C VAL A 66 -19.41 -3.37 -0.90
N PHE A 67 -18.11 -3.60 -1.04
CA PHE A 67 -17.28 -4.31 -0.07
C PHE A 67 -16.28 -3.35 0.56
N HIS A 68 -16.15 -3.39 1.89
CA HIS A 68 -15.20 -2.56 2.61
C HIS A 68 -13.87 -3.31 2.81
N ALA A 69 -12.82 -2.86 2.10
CA ALA A 69 -11.48 -3.42 2.24
C ALA A 69 -10.76 -2.83 3.46
N LEU A 70 -10.74 -3.59 4.56
CA LEU A 70 -10.03 -3.22 5.78
C LEU A 70 -8.52 -3.43 5.64
N CYS A 71 -7.74 -2.71 6.46
CA CYS A 71 -6.32 -3.00 6.59
C CYS A 71 -6.12 -4.42 7.14
N PRO A 72 -5.17 -5.20 6.60
CA PRO A 72 -4.89 -6.55 7.07
C PRO A 72 -4.35 -6.52 8.49
N SER A 73 -4.65 -7.59 9.24
CA SER A 73 -4.08 -7.81 10.56
C SER A 73 -2.56 -8.02 10.48
N ASN A 74 -1.88 -7.93 11.62
CA ASN A 74 -0.44 -8.17 11.69
C ASN A 74 -0.07 -9.59 11.28
N ASP A 75 -0.89 -10.56 11.64
CA ASP A 75 -0.70 -11.97 11.29
C ASP A 75 -0.90 -12.16 9.79
N SER A 76 -1.92 -11.54 9.21
CA SER A 76 -2.14 -11.55 7.75
C SER A 76 -0.97 -10.90 7.00
N MET A 77 -0.45 -9.76 7.49
CA MET A 77 0.74 -9.13 6.92
C MET A 77 1.96 -10.06 7.02
N PHE A 78 2.13 -10.75 8.15
CA PHE A 78 3.21 -11.70 8.34
C PHE A 78 3.12 -12.87 7.36
N THR A 79 1.94 -13.45 7.17
CA THR A 79 1.72 -14.53 6.20
C THR A 79 1.99 -14.07 4.77
N ILE A 80 1.45 -12.91 4.36
CA ILE A 80 1.58 -12.39 2.99
C ILE A 80 3.05 -12.06 2.69
N PHE A 81 3.67 -11.19 3.50
CA PHE A 81 5.03 -10.73 3.24
C PHE A 81 6.09 -11.80 3.56
N GLY A 82 5.81 -12.66 4.54
CA GLY A 82 6.63 -13.82 4.86
C GLY A 82 6.66 -14.81 3.70
N GLY A 83 5.51 -15.10 3.08
CA GLY A 83 5.44 -15.94 1.88
C GLY A 83 6.22 -15.36 0.71
N ILE A 84 6.10 -14.06 0.44
CA ILE A 84 6.85 -13.37 -0.62
C ILE A 84 8.36 -13.48 -0.37
N LEU A 85 8.82 -13.15 0.83
CA LEU A 85 10.25 -13.15 1.16
C LEU A 85 10.81 -14.57 1.15
N PHE A 86 10.08 -15.53 1.73
CA PHE A 86 10.48 -16.93 1.73
C PHE A 86 10.56 -17.50 0.32
N GLY A 87 9.55 -17.24 -0.53
CA GLY A 87 9.56 -17.67 -1.93
C GLY A 87 10.75 -17.12 -2.72
N HIS A 88 11.11 -15.85 -2.48
CA HIS A 88 12.31 -15.27 -3.06
C HIS A 88 13.60 -15.93 -2.55
N MET A 89 13.71 -16.14 -1.24
CA MET A 89 14.90 -16.73 -0.63
C MET A 89 15.08 -18.22 -0.96
N ALA A 90 14.00 -18.95 -1.20
CA ALA A 90 14.06 -20.34 -1.61
C ALA A 90 14.78 -20.52 -2.97
N ASN A 91 14.83 -19.47 -3.79
CA ASN A 91 15.49 -19.47 -5.10
C ASN A 91 17.00 -19.20 -4.99
N GLY A 92 17.73 -20.16 -4.41
CA GLY A 92 19.20 -20.20 -4.48
C GLY A 92 19.95 -19.52 -3.34
N PHE A 93 19.28 -18.98 -2.31
CA PHE A 93 19.97 -18.47 -1.12
C PHE A 93 20.37 -19.60 -0.16
N THR A 94 21.26 -19.29 0.78
CA THR A 94 21.72 -20.26 1.78
C THR A 94 20.61 -20.58 2.79
N HIS A 95 20.55 -21.84 3.25
CA HIS A 95 19.59 -22.27 4.30
C HIS A 95 19.63 -21.40 5.56
N ARG A 96 20.82 -20.88 5.93
CA ARG A 96 20.97 -19.95 7.06
C ARG A 96 20.18 -18.65 6.86
N LEU A 97 20.08 -18.15 5.63
CA LEU A 97 19.32 -16.94 5.32
C LEU A 97 17.82 -17.23 5.22
N ILE A 98 17.45 -18.35 4.60
CA ILE A 98 16.06 -18.81 4.49
C ILE A 98 15.43 -18.92 5.90
N ASN A 99 16.14 -19.50 6.86
CA ASN A 99 15.68 -19.63 8.25
C ASN A 99 15.49 -18.28 8.97
N GLU A 100 16.08 -17.19 8.46
CA GLU A 100 15.95 -15.85 9.02
C GLU A 100 14.85 -15.01 8.33
N ALA A 101 14.22 -15.53 7.26
CA ALA A 101 13.12 -14.84 6.58
C ALA A 101 11.98 -14.44 7.54
N PRO A 102 11.52 -15.30 8.47
CA PRO A 102 10.51 -14.92 9.47
C PRO A 102 10.94 -13.73 10.33
N THR A 103 12.21 -13.71 10.75
CA THR A 103 12.79 -12.62 11.55
C THR A 103 12.74 -11.30 10.79
N PHE A 104 13.16 -11.30 9.51
CA PHE A 104 13.12 -10.10 8.67
C PHE A 104 11.71 -9.61 8.42
N THR A 105 10.75 -10.51 8.26
CA THR A 105 9.34 -10.16 8.09
C THR A 105 8.79 -9.48 9.34
N LEU A 106 9.01 -10.07 10.53
CA LEU A 106 8.54 -9.49 11.79
C LEU A 106 9.19 -8.12 12.06
N MET A 107 10.50 -7.99 11.84
CA MET A 107 11.20 -6.71 12.00
C MET A 107 10.63 -5.63 11.07
N SER A 108 10.32 -5.99 9.81
CA SER A 108 9.76 -5.06 8.82
C SER A 108 8.36 -4.57 9.22
N ILE A 109 7.50 -5.48 9.71
CA ILE A 109 6.15 -5.14 10.17
C ILE A 109 6.21 -4.24 11.42
N LYS A 110 7.06 -4.56 12.40
CA LYS A 110 7.25 -3.74 13.61
C LYS A 110 7.77 -2.34 13.26
N ALA A 111 8.75 -2.24 12.36
CA ALA A 111 9.27 -0.96 11.90
C ALA A 111 8.17 -0.13 11.22
N TYR A 112 7.41 -0.74 10.31
CA TYR A 112 6.29 -0.10 9.62
C TYR A 112 5.23 0.44 10.60
N GLN A 113 4.79 -0.37 11.57
CA GLN A 113 3.80 0.05 12.57
C GLN A 113 4.31 1.20 13.43
N THR A 114 5.58 1.13 13.86
CA THR A 114 6.17 2.17 14.70
C THR A 114 6.25 3.50 13.96
N VAL A 115 6.68 3.47 12.69
CA VAL A 115 6.72 4.66 11.82
C VAL A 115 5.30 5.20 11.60
N ARG A 116 4.35 4.34 11.23
CA ARG A 116 2.95 4.72 10.99
C ARG A 116 2.30 5.37 12.22
N ASN A 117 2.58 4.86 13.42
CA ASN A 117 1.94 5.34 14.65
C ASN A 117 2.61 6.61 15.20
N ARG A 118 3.91 6.79 14.99
CA ARG A 118 4.65 7.96 15.52
C ARG A 118 4.69 9.14 14.56
N LEU A 119 4.67 8.88 13.25
CA LEU A 119 4.87 9.90 12.21
C LEU A 119 3.57 10.07 11.43
N LEU A 120 2.58 10.65 12.12
CA LEU A 120 1.28 10.95 11.55
C LEU A 120 1.35 12.20 10.65
N PRO A 121 0.52 12.27 9.59
CA PRO A 121 0.45 13.44 8.75
C PRO A 121 -0.13 14.63 9.53
N THR A 122 0.60 15.74 9.56
CA THR A 122 0.14 17.03 10.11
C THR A 122 0.01 18.05 8.97
N PRO A 123 -0.66 19.21 9.15
CA PRO A 123 -0.72 20.24 8.12
C PRO A 123 0.66 20.68 7.61
N THR A 124 1.67 20.70 8.49
CA THR A 124 3.06 21.00 8.16
C THR A 124 3.83 19.82 7.55
N LYS A 125 3.37 18.58 7.77
CA LYS A 125 4.00 17.33 7.33
C LYS A 125 2.99 16.41 6.61
N PHE A 126 2.23 16.97 5.68
CA PHE A 126 1.14 16.25 4.98
C PHE A 126 1.65 15.06 4.14
N HIS A 127 2.92 15.06 3.76
CA HIS A 127 3.57 13.99 2.99
C HIS A 127 3.92 12.75 3.84
N TYR A 128 3.72 12.80 5.17
CA TYR A 128 3.97 11.67 6.08
C TYR A 128 2.79 10.68 6.07
N THR A 129 2.45 10.20 4.87
CA THR A 129 1.40 9.21 4.68
C THR A 129 2.02 7.84 4.47
N PHE A 130 1.77 6.93 5.41
CA PHE A 130 2.25 5.55 5.37
C PHE A 130 1.08 4.59 5.17
N ASN A 131 1.15 3.78 4.13
CA ASN A 131 0.15 2.77 3.78
C ASN A 131 0.83 1.42 3.41
N LEU A 132 0.04 0.41 3.06
CA LEU A 132 0.56 -0.92 2.74
C LEU A 132 1.52 -0.91 1.53
N ARG A 133 1.41 0.05 0.62
CA ARG A 133 2.32 0.17 -0.53
C ARG A 133 3.76 0.39 -0.08
N ASP A 134 3.97 1.05 1.07
CA ASP A 134 5.31 1.35 1.57
C ASP A 134 6.02 0.07 2.05
N ILE A 135 5.30 -0.78 2.79
CA ILE A 135 5.83 -2.10 3.15
C ILE A 135 6.05 -2.97 1.91
N PHE A 136 5.15 -2.93 0.91
CA PHE A 136 5.40 -3.61 -0.38
C PHE A 136 6.69 -3.14 -1.06
N ARG A 137 6.96 -1.83 -1.11
CA ARG A 137 8.21 -1.28 -1.68
C ARG A 137 9.45 -1.78 -0.94
N LEU A 138 9.37 -1.90 0.38
CA LEU A 138 10.43 -2.47 1.20
C LEU A 138 10.70 -3.93 0.83
N PHE A 139 9.67 -4.78 0.78
CA PHE A 139 9.84 -6.18 0.41
C PHE A 139 10.26 -6.36 -1.06
N GLN A 140 9.77 -5.51 -1.96
CA GLN A 140 10.22 -5.49 -3.35
C GLN A 140 11.72 -5.18 -3.43
N GLY A 141 12.22 -4.22 -2.66
CA GLY A 141 13.64 -3.93 -2.54
C GLY A 141 14.46 -5.12 -2.03
N LEU A 142 13.94 -5.84 -1.03
CA LEU A 142 14.56 -7.09 -0.54
C LEU A 142 14.59 -8.18 -1.63
N CYS A 143 13.54 -8.27 -2.46
CA CYS A 143 13.44 -9.23 -3.55
C CYS A 143 14.37 -8.91 -4.74
N PHE A 144 15.01 -7.74 -4.77
CA PHE A 144 16.08 -7.47 -5.73
C PHE A 144 17.46 -7.98 -5.27
N ALA A 145 17.55 -8.61 -4.08
CA ALA A 145 18.77 -9.27 -3.65
C ALA A 145 19.12 -10.45 -4.56
N ASN A 146 20.39 -10.53 -4.98
CA ASN A 146 20.93 -11.66 -5.74
C ASN A 146 21.60 -12.69 -4.80
N PRO A 147 21.26 -13.99 -4.89
CA PRO A 147 21.87 -15.06 -4.09
C PRO A 147 23.40 -15.11 -4.11
N GLU A 148 24.02 -14.82 -5.26
CA GLU A 148 25.48 -14.85 -5.42
C GLU A 148 26.19 -13.82 -4.55
N ARG A 149 25.56 -12.65 -4.39
CA ARG A 149 26.10 -11.52 -3.64
C ARG A 149 25.73 -11.57 -2.16
N PHE A 150 24.59 -12.15 -1.79
CA PHE A 150 24.04 -12.12 -0.44
C PHE A 150 24.06 -13.50 0.23
N LYS A 151 25.26 -14.02 0.51
CA LYS A 151 25.46 -15.36 1.10
C LYS A 151 25.17 -15.48 2.60
N GLY A 152 25.05 -14.37 3.33
CA GLY A 152 24.95 -14.38 4.80
C GLY A 152 24.03 -13.32 5.41
N PRO A 153 23.52 -13.57 6.64
CA PRO A 153 22.47 -12.76 7.25
C PRO A 153 22.93 -11.34 7.62
N LYS A 154 24.23 -11.13 7.91
CA LYS A 154 24.76 -9.78 8.20
C LYS A 154 24.68 -8.86 6.98
N LYS A 155 24.97 -9.37 5.78
CA LYS A 155 24.92 -8.58 4.55
C LYS A 155 23.47 -8.30 4.13
N PHE A 156 22.59 -9.28 4.32
CA PHE A 156 21.15 -9.10 4.09
C PHE A 156 20.53 -8.11 5.10
N LEU A 157 20.97 -8.13 6.36
CA LEU A 157 20.55 -7.13 7.36
C LEU A 157 20.94 -5.71 6.97
N ARG A 158 22.12 -5.52 6.35
CA ARG A 158 22.53 -4.21 5.82
C ARG A 158 21.62 -3.76 4.66
N LEU A 159 21.24 -4.68 3.78
CA LEU A 159 20.27 -4.40 2.71
C LEU A 159 18.91 -4.01 3.30
N TRP A 160 18.39 -4.80 4.24
CA TRP A 160 17.14 -4.51 4.93
C TRP A 160 17.14 -3.11 5.56
N ARG A 161 18.21 -2.76 6.29
CA ARG A 161 18.36 -1.42 6.88
C ARG A 161 18.34 -0.33 5.81
N HIS A 162 19.06 -0.54 4.70
CA HIS A 162 19.10 0.41 3.60
C HIS A 162 17.72 0.62 2.97
N GLU A 163 16.98 -0.46 2.73
CA GLU A 163 15.62 -0.41 2.21
C GLU A 163 14.65 0.29 3.18
N CYS A 164 14.78 0.07 4.49
CA CYS A 164 14.01 0.80 5.50
C CYS A 164 14.27 2.31 5.44
N ILE A 165 15.53 2.73 5.35
CA ILE A 165 15.91 4.14 5.26
C ILE A 165 15.31 4.74 3.99
N ARG A 166 15.49 4.09 2.83
CA ARG A 166 14.94 4.58 1.55
C ARG A 166 13.43 4.73 1.56
N VAL A 167 12.70 3.80 2.19
CA VAL A 167 11.23 3.81 2.18
C VAL A 167 10.66 4.79 3.20
N PHE A 168 11.24 4.85 4.40
CA PHE A 168 10.69 5.61 5.53
C PHE A 168 11.42 6.93 5.78
N GLU A 169 12.75 6.95 5.80
CA GLU A 169 13.55 8.10 6.21
C GLU A 169 13.67 9.17 5.12
N ASP A 170 13.77 8.79 3.84
CA ASP A 170 13.95 9.75 2.72
C ASP A 170 12.80 10.77 2.60
N ARG A 171 11.64 10.49 3.20
CA ARG A 171 10.48 11.41 3.23
C ARG A 171 10.58 12.47 4.32
N MET A 172 11.51 12.32 5.26
CA MET A 172 11.56 13.13 6.48
C MET A 172 12.28 14.44 6.23
N ASN A 173 11.63 15.54 6.65
CA ASN A 173 12.16 16.88 6.47
C ASN A 173 12.97 17.40 7.67
N CYS A 174 12.84 16.78 8.86
CA CYS A 174 13.60 17.18 10.05
C CYS A 174 14.44 16.04 10.63
N LEU A 175 15.56 16.40 11.26
CA LEU A 175 16.52 15.46 11.84
C LEU A 175 15.91 14.65 13.00
N GLN A 176 15.01 15.26 13.78
CA GLN A 176 14.33 14.59 14.88
C GLN A 176 13.48 13.40 14.40
N ASP A 177 12.75 13.57 13.29
CA ASP A 177 11.93 12.48 12.73
C ASP A 177 12.80 11.36 12.17
N ARG A 178 13.93 11.71 11.54
CA ARG A 178 14.93 10.72 11.07
C ARG A 178 15.49 9.92 12.22
N GLU A 179 15.76 10.56 13.36
CA GLU A 179 16.21 9.88 14.58
C GLU A 179 15.14 8.92 15.13
N ILE A 180 13.85 9.28 15.09
CA ILE A 180 12.76 8.36 15.47
C ILE A 180 12.77 7.11 14.59
N VAL A 181 12.97 7.27 13.27
CA VAL A 181 13.10 6.13 12.35
C VAL A 181 14.33 5.29 12.68
N SER A 182 15.49 5.91 12.85
CA SER A 182 16.74 5.19 13.12
C SER A 182 16.68 4.40 14.44
N VAL A 183 16.15 5.00 15.51
CA VAL A 183 15.94 4.36 16.81
C VAL A 183 14.92 3.21 16.71
N SER A 184 13.84 3.38 15.93
CA SER A 184 12.86 2.33 15.66
C SER A 184 13.49 1.11 14.95
N LEU A 185 14.34 1.37 13.95
CA LEU A 185 15.07 0.32 13.23
C LEU A 185 16.04 -0.41 14.15
N ILE A 186 16.77 0.34 14.98
CA ILE A 186 17.68 -0.22 15.97
C ILE A 186 16.92 -1.11 16.98
N LYS A 187 15.80 -0.63 17.53
CA LYS A 187 14.95 -1.43 18.43
C LYS A 187 14.43 -2.71 17.78
N SER A 188 14.04 -2.63 16.51
CA SER A 188 13.58 -3.80 15.74
C SER A 188 14.69 -4.84 15.58
N ILE A 189 15.93 -4.40 15.38
CA ILE A 189 17.12 -5.27 15.33
C ILE A 189 17.41 -5.89 16.71
N PHE A 190 17.29 -5.14 17.80
CA PHE A 190 17.58 -5.63 19.15
C PHE A 190 16.50 -6.58 19.70
N SER A 191 15.25 -6.46 19.26
CA SER A 191 14.18 -7.44 19.57
C SER A 191 14.52 -8.86 19.09
N ARG A 192 15.49 -9.02 18.18
CA ARG A 192 16.07 -10.31 17.76
C ARG A 192 16.74 -11.07 18.92
N LYS A 193 17.20 -10.39 19.97
CA LYS A 193 17.89 -11.01 21.12
C LYS A 193 16.96 -11.59 22.18
N GLN A 194 15.66 -11.25 22.20
CA GLN A 194 14.74 -11.77 23.22
C GLN A 194 14.13 -13.15 22.90
N TYR A 195 14.33 -13.68 21.69
CA TYR A 195 13.86 -15.02 21.29
C TYR A 195 14.99 -16.07 21.27
N LYS A 196 16.08 -15.81 22.00
CA LYS A 196 17.10 -16.80 22.34
C LYS A 196 17.22 -16.87 23.87
N VAL A 197 16.24 -17.52 24.49
CA VAL A 197 16.40 -18.20 25.78
C VAL A 197 15.91 -19.61 25.56
#